data_AF-A0A2S8PB68-F1
#
_entry.id   AF-A0A2S8PB68-F1
#
_cell.length_a   1.000
_cell.length_b   1.000
_cell.length_c   1.000
_cell.angle_alpha   90.00
_cell.angle_beta   90.00
_cell.angle_gamma   90.00
#
_symmetry.space_group_name_H-M   'P 1'
#
loop_
_entity.id
_entity.type
_entity.pdbx_description
1 polymer ?
#
loop_
_entity_poly.entity_id
_entity_poly.type
_entity_poly.pdbx_seq_one_letter_code
_entity_poly.pdbx_strand_id
1 'polypeptide(L)'
;TLRNELHIEMDESEWGQRSTVSSVTDYLINEYAEQIQDRYGDAGLVGDAMLEVHTDQDNVYLKDLAYTLQVGRVSLEERILFVVDTVDELIQSLRAFLDGDEAWPGIFRGQAKSISSGPEAFRKEDVRLWEQTGDIERLANAWVLGTAVDWAAVHGNDKPNRISLPTYPFAKERYWIPADMTVTPGPRQTIPVTNTITPIHPLLHMNVSVFGEQRFETRLSGAEFFLTDHKVQGSKVLPGVAYLEMARAATLHSLGRSAQKEASQGMRLKNIAWIRPFVADDSENKLTIRLFEDHGGRISFEIYSNSEGEGRIIHSSGQAETDESVASPPALNLDRILQVCRDQSLSSS
;
A
#
# COMPACT_ATOMS: atom_id res chain seq x y z
N THR A 1 -45.65 21.65 19.16
CA THR A 1 -45.86 21.49 17.70
C THR A 1 -45.09 20.25 17.30
N LEU A 2 -45.79 19.25 16.76
CA LEU A 2 -45.30 17.88 16.58
C LEU A 2 -43.98 17.85 15.79
N ARG A 3 -42.96 17.18 16.34
CA ARG A 3 -41.75 16.81 15.59
C ARG A 3 -42.20 15.83 14.50
N ASN A 4 -42.17 16.23 13.23
CA ASN A 4 -42.32 15.29 12.12
C ASN A 4 -41.15 14.30 12.19
N GLU A 5 -41.44 13.05 12.55
CA GLU A 5 -40.53 11.92 12.51
C GLU A 5 -40.35 11.46 11.06
N LEU A 6 -39.12 11.11 10.67
CA LEU A 6 -38.84 10.52 9.35
C LEU A 6 -39.29 9.06 9.42
N HIS A 7 -40.27 8.66 8.61
CA HIS A 7 -40.80 7.30 8.64
C HIS A 7 -40.13 6.46 7.55
N ILE A 8 -39.15 5.65 7.97
CA ILE A 8 -38.43 4.71 7.12
C ILE A 8 -39.08 3.33 7.34
N GLU A 9 -39.71 2.79 6.30
CA GLU A 9 -40.21 1.41 6.31
C GLU A 9 -39.18 0.51 5.65
N MET A 10 -38.57 -0.38 6.41
CA MET A 10 -37.53 -1.25 5.89
C MET A 10 -37.74 -2.65 6.44
N ASP A 11 -37.70 -3.63 5.54
CA ASP A 11 -37.96 -5.03 5.85
C ASP A 11 -36.81 -5.64 6.67
N GLU A 12 -37.14 -6.57 7.56
CA GLU A 12 -36.18 -7.20 8.47
C GLU A 12 -35.14 -8.05 7.69
N SER A 13 -35.54 -8.56 6.52
CA SER A 13 -34.67 -9.29 5.60
C SER A 13 -33.61 -8.41 4.92
N GLU A 14 -33.90 -7.11 4.77
CA GLU A 14 -33.04 -6.11 4.16
C GLU A 14 -31.97 -5.59 5.15
N TRP A 15 -32.27 -5.59 6.45
CA TRP A 15 -31.31 -5.21 7.49
C TRP A 15 -30.19 -6.24 7.63
N GLY A 16 -30.52 -7.54 7.54
CA GLY A 16 -29.55 -8.62 7.68
C GLY A 16 -28.47 -8.67 6.59
N GLN A 17 -28.71 -8.05 5.43
CA GLN A 17 -27.75 -7.99 4.32
C GLN A 17 -26.81 -6.77 4.39
N ARG A 18 -27.12 -5.80 5.27
CA ARG A 18 -26.41 -4.52 5.37
C ARG A 18 -25.64 -4.48 6.69
N SER A 19 -24.39 -4.93 6.65
CA SER A 19 -23.55 -5.10 7.87
C SER A 19 -22.76 -3.85 8.27
N THR A 20 -22.89 -2.75 7.53
CA THR A 20 -22.14 -1.51 7.80
C THR A 20 -23.04 -0.28 7.72
N VAL A 21 -22.69 0.76 8.47
CA VAL A 21 -23.39 2.05 8.44
C VAL A 21 -23.41 2.62 7.01
N SER A 22 -22.31 2.50 6.26
CA SER A 22 -22.25 2.90 4.84
C SER A 22 -23.31 2.21 3.99
N SER A 23 -23.50 0.90 4.15
CA SER A 23 -24.52 0.15 3.37
C SER A 23 -25.95 0.55 3.71
N VAL A 24 -26.19 1.01 4.94
CA VAL A 24 -27.49 1.55 5.37
C VAL A 24 -27.66 2.98 4.85
N THR A 25 -26.62 3.81 4.88
CA THR A 25 -26.64 5.17 4.34
C THR A 25 -26.88 5.20 2.84
N ASP A 26 -26.20 4.33 2.07
CA ASP A 26 -26.41 4.20 0.62
C ASP A 26 -27.86 3.82 0.30
N TYR A 27 -28.46 2.93 1.09
CA TYR A 27 -29.86 2.55 0.93
C TYR A 27 -30.81 3.71 1.23
N LEU A 28 -30.60 4.42 2.35
CA LEU A 28 -31.45 5.53 2.74
C LEU A 28 -31.37 6.70 1.75
N ILE A 29 -30.18 7.00 1.24
CA ILE A 29 -30.01 8.06 0.24
C ILE A 29 -30.66 7.67 -1.09
N ASN A 30 -30.55 6.42 -1.52
CA ASN A 30 -31.12 6.00 -2.80
C ASN A 30 -32.65 5.86 -2.76
N GLU A 31 -33.20 5.28 -1.68
CA GLU A 31 -34.62 4.95 -1.60
C GLU A 31 -35.48 6.08 -0.99
N TYR A 32 -34.89 6.88 -0.10
CA TYR A 32 -35.60 7.95 0.63
C TYR A 32 -35.07 9.36 0.28
N ALA A 33 -34.36 9.50 -0.85
CA ALA A 33 -33.76 10.75 -1.35
C ALA A 33 -34.68 11.97 -1.20
N GLU A 34 -35.91 11.89 -1.73
CA GLU A 34 -36.86 13.02 -1.74
C GLU A 34 -37.29 13.43 -0.32
N GLN A 35 -37.53 12.47 0.58
CA GLN A 35 -37.96 12.75 1.95
C GLN A 35 -36.81 13.34 2.78
N ILE A 36 -35.59 12.91 2.50
CA ILE A 36 -34.37 13.47 3.10
C ILE A 36 -34.14 14.89 2.57
N GLN A 37 -34.30 15.11 1.26
CA GLN A 37 -34.10 16.40 0.62
C GLN A 37 -35.15 17.44 1.05
N ASP A 38 -36.42 17.05 1.18
CA ASP A 38 -37.50 17.92 1.66
C ASP A 38 -37.29 18.36 3.12
N ARG A 39 -36.66 17.50 3.94
CA ARG A 39 -36.38 17.80 5.34
C ARG A 39 -35.12 18.64 5.54
N TYR A 40 -34.04 18.31 4.85
CA TYR A 40 -32.72 18.89 5.11
C TYR A 40 -32.33 20.01 4.13
N GLY A 41 -33.11 20.22 3.07
CA GLY A 41 -32.85 21.24 2.06
C GLY A 41 -31.52 21.01 1.33
N ASP A 42 -31.18 21.92 0.41
CA ASP A 42 -29.98 21.85 -0.45
C ASP A 42 -28.66 22.02 0.34
N ALA A 43 -28.34 21.04 1.18
CA ALA A 43 -27.07 20.89 1.89
C ALA A 43 -25.97 20.34 0.96
N GLY A 44 -26.07 20.55 -0.36
CA GLY A 44 -25.07 20.12 -1.33
C GLY A 44 -24.97 18.61 -1.54
N LEU A 45 -26.03 17.84 -1.21
CA LEU A 45 -26.01 16.38 -1.34
C LEU A 45 -26.34 15.88 -2.76
N VAL A 46 -26.73 16.75 -3.70
CA VAL A 46 -27.00 16.36 -5.09
C VAL A 46 -26.45 17.43 -6.06
N GLY A 47 -25.18 17.29 -6.47
CA GLY A 47 -24.60 18.16 -7.50
C GLY A 47 -23.09 18.03 -7.71
N ASP A 48 -22.71 17.16 -8.65
CA ASP A 48 -21.59 17.23 -9.62
C ASP A 48 -20.17 17.75 -9.23
N ALA A 49 -19.82 17.79 -7.96
CA ALA A 49 -18.43 18.01 -7.55
C ALA A 49 -18.09 17.22 -6.29
N MET A 50 -17.59 15.99 -6.44
CA MET A 50 -16.83 15.34 -5.36
C MET A 50 -15.88 14.25 -5.87
N LEU A 51 -14.67 14.73 -6.19
CA LEU A 51 -13.42 13.97 -6.21
C LEU A 51 -12.65 14.16 -4.89
N GLU A 52 -13.35 14.49 -3.81
CA GLU A 52 -12.76 14.58 -2.47
C GLU A 52 -13.29 13.45 -1.60
N VAL A 53 -12.34 12.58 -1.23
CA VAL A 53 -12.42 11.58 -0.17
C VAL A 53 -13.21 12.18 0.99
N HIS A 54 -14.48 11.78 1.13
CA HIS A 54 -15.23 12.00 2.36
C HIS A 54 -14.64 11.08 3.42
N THR A 55 -13.60 11.58 4.10
CA THR A 55 -13.28 11.09 5.43
C THR A 55 -14.49 11.39 6.29
N ASP A 56 -15.08 10.32 6.82
CA ASP A 56 -15.97 10.27 7.97
C ASP A 56 -15.64 11.39 8.98
N GLN A 57 -16.21 12.57 8.77
CA GLN A 57 -16.19 13.65 9.74
C GLN A 57 -17.36 13.36 10.66
N ASP A 58 -17.15 12.49 11.64
CA ASP A 58 -17.71 12.64 12.98
C ASP A 58 -16.94 11.76 13.97
N ASN A 59 -16.03 12.42 14.69
CA ASN A 59 -15.13 11.95 15.77
C ASN A 59 -13.97 11.02 15.38
N VAL A 60 -12.88 11.61 14.87
CA VAL A 60 -11.53 11.06 15.14
C VAL A 60 -11.28 11.16 16.64
N TYR A 61 -11.43 10.04 17.35
CA TYR A 61 -11.05 9.97 18.76
C TYR A 61 -9.52 10.06 18.85
N LEU A 62 -9.02 11.10 19.52
CA LEU A 62 -7.57 11.31 19.73
C LEU A 62 -6.88 10.07 20.31
N LYS A 63 -7.58 9.31 21.16
CA LYS A 63 -7.10 8.04 21.74
C LYS A 63 -6.74 7.02 20.65
N ASP A 64 -7.62 6.85 19.66
CA ASP A 64 -7.43 5.90 18.55
C ASP A 64 -6.36 6.39 17.56
N LEU A 65 -6.33 7.70 17.29
CA LEU A 65 -5.30 8.35 16.47
C LEU A 65 -3.91 8.17 17.07
N ALA A 66 -3.74 8.53 18.35
CA ALA A 66 -2.48 8.42 19.07
C ALA A 66 -2.01 6.97 19.11
N TYR A 67 -2.89 6.05 19.46
CA TYR A 67 -2.57 4.62 19.50
C TYR A 67 -2.12 4.10 18.14
N THR A 68 -2.86 4.42 17.07
CA THR A 68 -2.52 4.01 15.71
C THR A 68 -1.13 4.52 15.30
N LEU A 69 -0.80 5.78 15.59
CA LEU A 69 0.52 6.35 15.29
C LEU A 69 1.64 5.69 16.11
N GLN A 70 1.40 5.43 17.39
CA GLN A 70 2.38 4.88 18.33
C GLN A 70 2.73 3.40 18.06
N VAL A 71 1.73 2.56 17.73
CA VAL A 71 1.94 1.11 17.55
C VAL A 71 1.88 0.64 16.10
N GLY A 72 1.38 1.48 15.19
CA GLY A 72 1.13 1.13 13.79
C GLY A 72 2.20 1.61 12.81
N ARG A 73 3.16 2.42 13.24
CA ARG A 73 4.23 2.97 12.39
C ARG A 73 5.61 2.51 12.82
N VAL A 74 6.50 2.37 11.85
CA VAL A 74 7.93 2.17 12.11
C VAL A 74 8.52 3.50 12.59
N SER A 75 9.17 3.48 13.75
CA SER A 75 9.87 4.65 14.29
C SER A 75 11.19 4.87 13.56
N LEU A 76 11.26 5.90 12.72
CA LEU A 76 12.48 6.29 11.98
C LEU A 76 13.42 7.14 12.85
N GLU A 77 14.48 7.68 12.24
CA GLU A 77 15.53 8.44 12.94
C GLU A 77 15.07 9.82 13.36
N GLU A 78 14.42 10.57 12.47
CA GLU A 78 13.79 11.86 12.78
C GLU A 78 12.43 11.58 13.43
N ARG A 79 12.26 12.06 14.66
CA ARG A 79 11.07 11.80 15.47
C ARG A 79 10.46 13.10 15.94
N ILE A 80 9.14 13.15 15.90
CA ILE A 80 8.33 14.23 16.44
C ILE A 80 7.14 13.64 17.19
N LEU A 81 6.78 14.25 18.32
CA LEU A 81 5.63 13.89 19.12
C LEU A 81 4.91 15.16 19.56
N PHE A 82 3.58 15.12 19.47
CA PHE A 82 2.68 16.19 19.90
C PHE A 82 1.89 15.73 21.12
N VAL A 83 2.01 16.46 22.23
CA VAL A 83 1.21 16.25 23.45
C VAL A 83 0.12 17.31 23.45
N VAL A 84 -1.13 16.86 23.32
CA VAL A 84 -2.31 17.70 23.13
C VAL A 84 -3.52 17.03 23.77
N ASP A 85 -4.47 17.83 24.24
CA ASP A 85 -5.72 17.36 24.86
C ASP A 85 -6.90 17.43 23.88
N THR A 86 -6.78 18.22 22.80
CA THR A 86 -7.86 18.42 21.82
C THR A 86 -7.39 18.35 20.37
N VAL A 87 -8.32 18.06 19.45
CA VAL A 87 -8.05 18.04 18.01
C VAL A 87 -7.66 19.44 17.52
N ASP A 88 -8.24 20.49 18.08
CA ASP A 88 -7.89 21.87 17.74
C ASP A 88 -6.46 22.21 18.15
N GLU A 89 -6.00 21.75 19.32
CA GLU A 89 -4.60 21.86 19.74
C GLU A 89 -3.68 21.07 18.82
N LEU A 90 -4.06 19.86 18.40
CA LEU A 90 -3.30 19.07 17.43
C LEU A 90 -3.12 19.84 16.12
N ILE A 91 -4.20 20.42 15.59
CA ILE A 91 -4.17 21.20 14.34
C ILE A 91 -3.27 22.42 14.49
N GLN A 92 -3.34 23.13 15.63
CA GLN A 92 -2.48 24.28 15.90
C GLN A 92 -1.01 23.89 16.01
N SER A 93 -0.69 22.84 16.75
CA SER A 93 0.68 22.34 16.90
C SER A 93 1.28 21.86 15.58
N LEU A 94 0.49 21.22 14.72
CA LEU A 94 0.91 20.84 13.36
C LEU A 94 1.22 22.07 12.49
N ARG A 95 0.39 23.12 12.56
CA ARG A 95 0.64 24.38 11.83
C ARG A 95 1.89 25.08 12.34
N ALA A 96 2.05 25.20 13.66
CA ALA A 96 3.24 25.77 14.28
C ALA A 96 4.52 25.03 13.84
N PHE A 97 4.48 23.69 13.80
CA PHE A 97 5.59 22.89 13.28
C PHE A 97 5.88 23.17 11.80
N LEU A 98 4.86 23.27 10.94
CA LEU A 98 5.03 23.59 9.53
C LEU A 98 5.60 25.00 9.30
N ASP A 99 5.25 25.95 10.18
CA ASP A 99 5.76 27.32 10.17
C ASP A 99 7.16 27.45 10.80
N GLY A 100 7.69 26.36 11.39
CA GLY A 100 9.01 26.30 12.00
C GLY A 100 9.09 26.88 13.42
N ASP A 101 7.95 27.00 14.12
CA ASP A 101 7.90 27.44 15.51
C ASP A 101 8.19 26.27 16.47
N GLU A 102 9.48 26.04 16.72
CA GLU A 102 9.96 24.99 17.62
C GLU A 102 9.71 25.30 19.11
N ALA A 103 9.27 26.52 19.45
CA ALA A 103 8.99 26.92 20.83
C ALA A 103 7.53 26.64 21.25
N TRP A 104 6.70 26.15 20.33
CA TRP A 104 5.31 25.84 20.61
C TRP A 104 5.18 24.75 21.71
N PRO A 105 4.37 24.97 22.77
CA PRO A 105 4.23 24.01 23.86
C PRO A 105 3.74 22.64 23.38
N GLY A 106 4.27 21.57 23.99
CA GLY A 106 3.83 20.19 23.70
C GLY A 106 4.40 19.59 22.42
N ILE A 107 5.30 20.28 21.70
CA ILE A 107 6.06 19.71 20.58
C ILE A 107 7.40 19.18 21.08
N PHE A 108 7.64 17.88 20.87
CA PHE A 108 8.91 17.24 21.14
C PHE A 108 9.51 16.76 19.83
N ARG A 109 10.74 17.16 19.53
CA ARG A 109 11.46 16.76 18.31
C ARG A 109 12.85 16.27 18.67
N GLY A 110 13.31 15.24 17.99
CA GLY A 110 14.64 14.69 18.23
C GLY A 110 15.07 13.71 17.16
N GLN A 111 16.36 13.37 17.20
CA GLN A 111 16.95 12.35 16.34
C GLN A 111 17.36 11.16 17.19
N ALA A 112 16.91 9.96 16.81
CA ALA A 112 17.07 8.73 17.59
C ALA A 112 18.53 8.32 17.86
N LYS A 113 19.48 8.83 17.06
CA LYS A 113 20.93 8.58 17.23
C LYS A 113 21.60 9.53 18.23
N SER A 114 20.89 10.50 18.78
CA SER A 114 21.45 11.50 19.69
C SER A 114 21.92 10.88 21.02
N ILE A 115 21.31 9.79 21.47
CA ILE A 115 21.62 9.18 22.78
C ILE A 115 22.46 7.89 22.72
N SER A 116 22.63 7.24 21.55
CA SER A 116 23.07 5.83 21.50
C SER A 116 24.47 5.51 22.09
N SER A 117 25.24 6.50 22.55
CA SER A 117 26.50 6.29 23.28
C SER A 117 26.83 7.39 24.32
N GLY A 118 25.85 8.16 24.82
CA GLY A 118 26.09 9.33 25.67
C GLY A 118 25.68 9.17 27.15
N PRO A 119 26.21 10.00 28.07
CA PRO A 119 25.82 10.05 29.49
C PRO A 119 24.35 10.49 29.74
N GLU A 120 23.63 10.89 28.70
CA GLU A 120 22.22 11.32 28.72
C GLU A 120 21.22 10.19 28.43
N ALA A 121 21.69 8.93 28.33
CA ALA A 121 20.80 7.79 28.15
C ALA A 121 19.89 7.57 29.36
N PHE A 122 18.57 7.68 29.14
CA PHE A 122 17.56 7.37 30.15
C PHE A 122 17.70 5.92 30.62
N ARG A 123 17.68 5.70 31.95
CA ARG A 123 17.75 4.34 32.49
C ARG A 123 16.46 3.61 32.16
N LYS A 124 16.56 2.33 31.80
CA LYS A 124 15.38 1.48 31.52
C LYS A 124 14.38 1.41 32.67
N GLU A 125 14.85 1.56 33.90
CA GLU A 125 14.01 1.59 35.11
C GLU A 125 13.19 2.88 35.19
N ASP A 126 13.78 4.03 34.84
CA ASP A 126 13.09 5.32 34.79
C ASP A 126 12.01 5.30 33.71
N VAL A 127 12.33 4.79 32.52
CA VAL A 127 11.36 4.65 31.41
C VAL A 127 10.19 3.76 31.80
N ARG A 128 10.46 2.60 32.42
CA ARG A 128 9.41 1.70 32.90
C ARG A 128 8.53 2.33 33.98
N LEU A 129 9.11 3.14 34.85
CA LEU A 129 8.34 3.90 35.83
C LEU A 129 7.41 4.89 35.11
N TRP A 130 7.90 5.62 34.13
CA TRP A 130 7.09 6.58 33.36
C TRP A 130 6.00 5.92 32.53
N GLU A 131 6.25 4.74 31.96
CA GLU A 131 5.24 3.91 31.28
C GLU A 131 4.10 3.52 32.23
N GLN A 132 4.42 3.17 33.47
CA GLN A 132 3.42 2.79 34.48
C GLN A 132 2.69 3.98 35.08
N THR A 133 3.36 5.12 35.26
CA THR A 133 2.75 6.34 35.81
C THR A 133 2.03 7.18 34.76
N GLY A 134 2.25 6.90 33.46
CA GLY A 134 1.70 7.70 32.37
C GLY A 134 2.33 9.08 32.24
N ASP A 135 3.63 9.23 32.54
CA ASP A 135 4.34 10.51 32.44
C ASP A 135 4.69 10.80 30.97
N ILE A 136 3.71 11.32 30.22
CA ILE A 136 3.77 11.47 28.77
C ILE A 136 4.90 12.42 28.33
N GLU A 137 5.17 13.50 29.06
CA GLU A 137 6.23 14.47 28.68
C GLU A 137 7.63 13.83 28.76
N ARG A 138 7.89 13.02 29.79
CA ARG A 138 9.17 12.32 29.90
C ARG A 138 9.30 11.20 28.88
N LEU A 139 8.21 10.47 28.63
CA LEU A 139 8.18 9.45 27.57
C LEU A 139 8.38 10.07 26.18
N ALA A 140 7.80 11.24 25.93
CA ALA A 140 7.98 11.97 24.68
C ALA A 140 9.44 12.32 24.46
N ASN A 141 10.08 12.96 25.43
CA ASN A 141 11.51 13.28 25.38
C ASN A 141 12.38 12.03 25.17
N ALA A 142 12.12 10.96 25.91
CA ALA A 142 12.89 9.73 25.80
C ALA A 142 12.75 9.09 24.40
N TRP A 143 11.53 9.04 23.87
CA TRP A 143 11.25 8.43 22.58
C TRP A 143 11.82 9.22 21.41
N VAL A 144 11.70 10.56 21.40
CA VAL A 144 12.23 11.37 20.29
C VAL A 144 13.77 11.29 20.21
N LEU A 145 14.43 11.05 21.34
CA LEU A 145 15.88 10.87 21.41
C LEU A 145 16.33 9.41 21.19
N GLY A 146 15.42 8.50 20.86
CA GLY A 146 15.74 7.15 20.40
C GLY A 146 15.46 6.02 21.38
N THR A 147 15.02 6.33 22.60
CA THR A 147 14.70 5.32 23.60
C THR A 147 13.46 4.52 23.18
N ALA A 148 13.50 3.21 23.39
CA ALA A 148 12.34 2.36 23.16
C ALA A 148 11.32 2.58 24.29
N VAL A 149 10.07 2.85 23.91
CA VAL A 149 8.92 3.02 24.80
C VAL A 149 7.88 1.97 24.44
N ASP A 150 7.38 1.23 25.43
CA ASP A 150 6.25 0.33 25.26
C ASP A 150 4.94 1.11 25.32
N TRP A 151 4.56 1.71 24.19
CA TRP A 151 3.31 2.45 24.08
C TRP A 151 2.07 1.59 24.37
N ALA A 152 2.14 0.26 24.17
CA ALA A 152 1.01 -0.61 24.49
C ALA A 152 0.80 -0.72 26.01
N ALA A 153 1.86 -0.65 26.81
CA ALA A 153 1.77 -0.62 28.26
C ALA A 153 1.13 0.68 28.78
N VAL A 154 1.40 1.82 28.13
CA VAL A 154 0.86 3.14 28.51
C VAL A 154 -0.66 3.20 28.41
N HIS A 155 -1.26 2.53 27.42
CA HIS A 155 -2.73 2.46 27.27
C HIS A 155 -3.40 1.40 28.17
N GLY A 156 -2.61 0.58 28.86
CA GLY A 156 -3.11 -0.48 29.73
C GLY A 156 -3.89 -1.58 28.99
N ASN A 157 -4.89 -2.16 29.66
CA ASN A 157 -5.64 -3.30 29.15
C ASN A 157 -6.74 -2.93 28.14
N ASP A 158 -7.29 -1.70 28.23
CA ASP A 158 -8.34 -1.22 27.32
C ASP A 158 -7.73 -0.49 26.12
N LYS A 159 -7.31 -1.29 25.14
CA LYS A 159 -6.57 -0.82 23.97
C LYS A 159 -7.50 -0.04 23.02
N PRO A 160 -7.10 1.17 22.59
CA PRO A 160 -7.84 1.93 21.58
C PRO A 160 -7.93 1.19 20.24
N ASN A 161 -8.88 1.60 19.40
CA ASN A 161 -9.02 1.03 18.06
C ASN A 161 -7.92 1.53 17.14
N ARG A 162 -7.52 0.70 16.18
CA ARG A 162 -6.69 1.14 15.07
C ARG A 162 -7.56 1.71 13.97
N ILE A 163 -7.21 2.89 13.49
CA ILE A 163 -7.93 3.60 12.42
C ILE A 163 -7.07 3.73 11.16
N SER A 164 -7.72 3.93 10.02
CA SER A 164 -7.04 4.23 8.76
C SER A 164 -6.43 5.64 8.82
N LEU A 165 -5.14 5.75 8.51
CA LEU A 165 -4.42 7.02 8.45
C LEU A 165 -3.64 7.13 7.12
N PRO A 166 -3.29 8.35 6.67
CA PRO A 166 -2.46 8.53 5.48
C PRO A 166 -1.16 7.72 5.54
N THR A 167 -0.77 7.11 4.42
CA THR A 167 0.44 6.31 4.33
C THR A 167 1.70 7.18 4.42
N TYR A 168 2.84 6.56 4.73
CA TYR A 168 4.12 7.26 4.76
C TYR A 168 4.44 7.82 3.36
N PRO A 169 4.70 9.13 3.22
CA PRO A 169 5.02 9.73 1.93
C PRO A 169 6.46 9.38 1.55
N PHE A 170 6.67 8.23 0.94
CA PHE A 170 8.00 7.80 0.48
C PHE A 170 8.64 8.85 -0.42
N ALA A 171 9.96 9.03 -0.26
CA ALA A 171 10.76 9.85 -1.14
C ALA A 171 10.58 9.35 -2.58
N LYS A 172 10.23 10.26 -3.48
CA LYS A 172 9.97 9.94 -4.90
C LYS A 172 11.29 9.87 -5.68
N GLU A 173 12.17 8.99 -5.24
CA GLU A 173 13.45 8.72 -5.88
C GLU A 173 13.28 7.68 -6.98
N ARG A 174 13.95 7.92 -8.12
CA ARG A 174 13.89 7.02 -9.26
C ARG A 174 14.94 5.93 -9.12
N TYR A 175 14.49 4.73 -8.76
CA TYR A 175 15.29 3.51 -8.83
C TYR A 175 14.91 2.73 -10.09
N TRP A 176 15.74 2.80 -11.13
CA TRP A 176 15.51 2.13 -12.40
C TRP A 176 16.78 1.40 -12.83
N ILE A 177 16.63 0.24 -13.48
CA ILE A 177 17.78 -0.48 -14.05
C ILE A 177 18.39 0.41 -15.13
N PRO A 178 19.70 0.73 -15.05
CA PRO A 178 20.38 1.49 -16.08
C PRO A 178 20.24 0.76 -17.42
N ALA A 179 19.89 1.49 -18.49
CA ALA A 179 19.64 0.90 -19.81
C ALA A 179 20.89 0.22 -20.43
N ASP A 180 22.05 0.51 -19.84
CA ASP A 180 23.40 0.02 -20.11
C ASP A 180 23.77 -1.25 -19.31
N MET A 181 22.89 -1.77 -18.46
CA MET A 181 22.96 -3.19 -18.09
C MET A 181 22.59 -4.02 -19.31
N THR A 182 23.60 -4.28 -20.15
CA THR A 182 23.59 -5.48 -20.98
C THR A 182 23.55 -6.64 -20.00
N VAL A 183 22.35 -7.16 -19.76
CA VAL A 183 22.19 -8.54 -19.33
C VAL A 183 22.77 -9.35 -20.48
N THR A 184 24.09 -9.54 -20.46
CA THR A 184 24.73 -10.56 -21.28
C THR A 184 23.95 -11.81 -20.91
N PRO A 185 23.19 -12.42 -21.85
CA PRO A 185 22.50 -13.65 -21.52
C PRO A 185 23.59 -14.58 -21.04
N GLY A 186 23.58 -14.93 -19.74
CA GLY A 186 24.36 -16.07 -19.27
C GLY A 186 24.04 -17.24 -20.20
N PRO A 187 24.99 -18.15 -20.47
CA PRO A 187 24.78 -19.24 -21.40
C PRO A 187 23.43 -19.87 -21.09
N ARG A 188 22.46 -19.68 -21.99
CA ARG A 188 21.16 -20.33 -21.91
C ARG A 188 21.50 -21.81 -21.88
N GLN A 189 21.38 -22.43 -20.71
CA GLN A 189 21.35 -23.87 -20.64
C GLN A 189 20.09 -24.26 -21.39
N THR A 190 20.28 -24.58 -22.67
CA THR A 190 19.27 -25.16 -23.52
C THR A 190 19.08 -26.57 -23.00
N ILE A 191 18.24 -26.69 -21.97
CA ILE A 191 17.58 -27.96 -21.72
C ILE A 191 16.77 -28.23 -23.00
N PRO A 192 16.98 -29.36 -23.69
CA PRO A 192 16.20 -29.70 -24.86
C PRO A 192 14.76 -29.94 -24.41
N VAL A 193 13.94 -28.87 -24.41
CA VAL A 193 12.51 -28.97 -24.16
C VAL A 193 11.88 -29.49 -25.43
N THR A 194 11.54 -30.77 -25.42
CA THR A 194 10.61 -31.38 -26.36
C THR A 194 9.24 -30.76 -26.10
N ASN A 195 8.60 -30.24 -27.16
CA ASN A 195 7.32 -29.50 -27.23
C ASN A 195 7.42 -27.96 -27.11
N THR A 196 7.52 -27.36 -28.30
CA THR A 196 7.52 -25.93 -28.61
C THR A 196 6.15 -25.28 -28.39
N ILE A 197 5.96 -24.65 -27.24
CA ILE A 197 5.02 -23.51 -27.10
C ILE A 197 5.87 -22.33 -26.62
N THR A 198 5.96 -21.28 -27.42
CA THR A 198 6.60 -20.04 -27.01
C THR A 198 5.70 -19.37 -25.97
N PRO A 199 6.18 -19.12 -24.73
CA PRO A 199 5.36 -18.48 -23.70
C PRO A 199 4.99 -17.05 -24.10
N ILE A 200 3.83 -16.56 -23.67
CA ILE A 200 3.36 -15.18 -23.93
C ILE A 200 4.35 -14.15 -23.36
N HIS A 201 4.90 -14.45 -22.19
CA HIS A 201 5.90 -13.66 -21.46
C HIS A 201 6.68 -14.61 -20.53
N PRO A 202 7.94 -14.32 -20.12
CA PRO A 202 8.67 -15.15 -19.16
C PRO A 202 7.92 -15.46 -17.85
N LEU A 203 7.01 -14.58 -17.44
CA LEU A 203 6.13 -14.73 -16.26
C LEU A 203 4.64 -14.92 -16.62
N LEU A 204 4.31 -15.18 -17.89
CA LEU A 204 2.94 -15.43 -18.37
C LEU A 204 3.02 -16.49 -19.47
N HIS A 205 2.80 -17.76 -19.16
CA HIS A 205 3.13 -18.83 -20.13
C HIS A 205 1.97 -19.15 -21.06
N MET A 206 0.77 -19.34 -20.50
CA MET A 206 -0.38 -19.84 -21.23
C MET A 206 -1.62 -19.00 -20.93
N ASN A 207 -2.42 -18.73 -21.96
CA ASN A 207 -3.77 -18.23 -21.78
C ASN A 207 -4.69 -19.43 -21.50
N VAL A 208 -5.32 -19.42 -20.32
CA VAL A 208 -6.25 -20.47 -19.85
C VAL A 208 -7.63 -19.88 -19.58
N SER A 209 -7.95 -18.77 -20.24
CA SER A 209 -9.22 -18.07 -20.12
C SER A 209 -10.38 -18.96 -20.56
N VAL A 210 -11.52 -18.75 -19.91
CA VAL A 210 -12.82 -19.32 -20.30
C VAL A 210 -13.77 -18.16 -20.59
N PHE A 211 -14.94 -18.45 -21.15
CA PHE A 211 -15.89 -17.41 -21.58
C PHE A 211 -16.18 -16.33 -20.52
N GLY A 212 -16.28 -16.70 -19.25
CA GLY A 212 -16.58 -15.76 -18.15
C GLY A 212 -15.36 -15.18 -17.43
N GLU A 213 -14.14 -15.63 -17.75
CA GLU A 213 -12.95 -15.25 -16.97
C GLU A 213 -11.68 -15.19 -17.78
N GLN A 214 -11.00 -14.04 -17.68
CA GLN A 214 -9.68 -13.82 -18.25
C GLN A 214 -8.61 -14.36 -17.30
N ARG A 215 -7.87 -15.40 -17.70
CA ARG A 215 -6.88 -16.08 -16.87
C ARG A 215 -5.63 -16.50 -17.64
N PHE A 216 -4.50 -16.42 -16.96
CA PHE A 216 -3.22 -16.91 -17.48
C PHE A 216 -2.51 -17.75 -16.44
N GLU A 217 -1.76 -18.73 -16.91
CA GLU A 217 -1.01 -19.67 -16.09
C GLU A 217 0.49 -19.52 -16.33
N THR A 218 1.25 -19.65 -15.24
CA THR A 218 2.71 -19.63 -15.21
C THR A 218 3.18 -20.85 -14.43
N ARG A 219 4.06 -21.65 -15.03
CA ARG A 219 4.64 -22.86 -14.45
C ARG A 219 6.13 -22.65 -14.28
N LEU A 220 6.58 -22.62 -13.04
CA LEU A 220 7.97 -22.38 -12.67
C LEU A 220 8.60 -23.71 -12.23
N SER A 221 9.83 -23.94 -12.66
CA SER A 221 10.63 -25.10 -12.28
C SER A 221 11.30 -24.93 -10.91
N GLY A 222 11.34 -23.70 -10.39
CA GLY A 222 12.12 -23.36 -9.20
C GLY A 222 13.61 -23.11 -9.50
N ALA A 223 14.03 -23.25 -10.77
CA ALA A 223 15.40 -23.00 -11.22
C ALA A 223 15.57 -21.65 -11.93
N GLU A 224 14.50 -20.86 -12.05
CA GLU A 224 14.55 -19.52 -12.64
C GLU A 224 15.46 -18.60 -11.82
N PHE A 225 16.25 -17.75 -12.49
CA PHE A 225 17.24 -16.90 -11.81
C PHE A 225 16.61 -16.05 -10.68
N PHE A 226 15.41 -15.51 -10.92
CA PHE A 226 14.71 -14.69 -9.93
C PHE A 226 14.19 -15.48 -8.73
N LEU A 227 14.17 -16.82 -8.77
CA LEU A 227 13.89 -17.70 -7.62
C LEU A 227 15.17 -18.22 -6.98
N THR A 228 16.22 -18.51 -7.76
CA THR A 228 17.51 -18.93 -7.21
C THR A 228 18.22 -17.81 -6.48
N ASP A 229 18.07 -16.57 -6.95
CA ASP A 229 18.75 -15.38 -6.44
C ASP A 229 17.96 -14.72 -5.30
N HIS A 230 16.64 -14.91 -5.25
CA HIS A 230 15.78 -14.35 -4.22
C HIS A 230 15.33 -15.41 -3.21
N LYS A 231 16.14 -15.56 -2.14
CA LYS A 231 15.87 -16.48 -1.03
C LYS A 231 15.58 -15.72 0.26
N VAL A 232 14.49 -16.07 0.93
CA VAL A 232 14.12 -15.54 2.26
C VAL A 232 14.18 -16.70 3.24
N GLN A 233 15.00 -16.56 4.30
CA GLN A 233 15.23 -17.63 5.28
C GLN A 233 15.61 -18.98 4.63
N GLY A 234 16.40 -18.94 3.55
CA GLY A 234 16.86 -20.12 2.80
C GLY A 234 15.85 -20.69 1.79
N SER A 235 14.59 -20.26 1.83
CA SER A 235 13.55 -20.71 0.90
C SER A 235 13.51 -19.84 -0.35
N LYS A 236 13.30 -20.45 -1.54
CA LYS A 236 13.13 -19.72 -2.80
C LYS A 236 11.76 -19.04 -2.77
N VAL A 237 11.73 -17.71 -2.71
CA VAL A 237 10.47 -16.97 -2.60
C VAL A 237 10.29 -16.13 -3.86
N LEU A 238 9.11 -16.17 -4.46
CA LEU A 238 8.83 -15.32 -5.62
C LEU A 238 8.93 -13.84 -5.24
N PRO A 239 9.80 -13.04 -5.89
CA PRO A 239 9.97 -11.62 -5.55
C PRO A 239 8.67 -10.82 -5.70
N GLY A 240 8.48 -9.81 -4.84
CA GLY A 240 7.32 -8.90 -4.90
C GLY A 240 7.12 -8.26 -6.28
N VAL A 241 8.22 -7.93 -6.96
CA VAL A 241 8.24 -7.33 -8.30
C VAL A 241 7.80 -8.28 -9.42
N ALA A 242 7.92 -9.59 -9.23
CA ALA A 242 7.46 -10.56 -10.22
C ALA A 242 5.93 -10.57 -10.31
N TYR A 243 5.22 -10.40 -9.19
CA TYR A 243 3.76 -10.24 -9.19
C TYR A 243 3.32 -9.01 -9.98
N LEU A 244 4.03 -7.88 -9.83
CA LEU A 244 3.74 -6.66 -10.58
C LEU A 244 3.93 -6.88 -12.08
N GLU A 245 4.98 -7.58 -12.47
CA GLU A 245 5.24 -7.89 -13.87
C GLU A 245 4.22 -8.88 -14.46
N MET A 246 3.76 -9.87 -13.68
CA MET A 246 2.64 -10.73 -14.07
C MET A 246 1.37 -9.92 -14.33
N ALA A 247 1.04 -8.98 -13.43
CA ALA A 247 -0.11 -8.10 -13.58
C ALA A 247 0.00 -7.21 -14.83
N ARG A 248 1.18 -6.63 -15.07
CA ARG A 248 1.47 -5.83 -16.28
C ARG A 248 1.30 -6.66 -17.54
N ALA A 249 2.00 -7.78 -17.64
CA ALA A 249 2.00 -8.63 -18.82
C ALA A 249 0.59 -9.15 -19.14
N ALA A 250 -0.16 -9.62 -18.13
CA ALA A 250 -1.52 -10.10 -18.31
C ALA A 250 -2.47 -8.99 -18.79
N THR A 251 -2.37 -7.79 -18.20
CA THR A 251 -3.23 -6.66 -18.55
C THR A 251 -2.98 -6.21 -19.99
N LEU A 252 -1.72 -5.99 -20.36
CA LEU A 252 -1.36 -5.56 -21.71
C LEU A 252 -1.76 -6.60 -22.76
N HIS A 253 -1.53 -7.88 -22.48
CA HIS A 253 -1.92 -8.96 -23.37
C HIS A 253 -3.45 -9.01 -23.57
N SER A 254 -4.22 -8.83 -22.49
CA SER A 254 -5.68 -8.87 -22.55
C SER A 254 -6.29 -7.67 -23.28
N LEU A 255 -5.61 -6.52 -23.27
CA LEU A 255 -5.99 -5.34 -24.04
C LEU A 255 -5.53 -5.40 -25.51
N GLY A 256 -4.93 -6.51 -25.95
CA GLY A 256 -4.46 -6.70 -27.33
C GLY A 256 -3.33 -5.74 -27.74
N ARG A 257 -2.57 -5.21 -26.77
CA ARG A 257 -1.46 -4.28 -27.04
C ARG A 257 -0.21 -5.08 -27.41
N SER A 258 0.39 -4.77 -28.57
CA SER A 258 1.65 -5.38 -29.00
C SER A 258 2.86 -4.64 -28.45
N ALA A 259 4.01 -5.34 -28.35
CA ALA A 259 5.28 -4.80 -27.88
C ALA A 259 5.70 -3.47 -28.53
N GLN A 260 5.34 -3.21 -29.80
CA GLN A 260 5.62 -1.93 -30.47
C GLN A 260 4.79 -0.74 -29.95
N LYS A 261 3.60 -0.96 -29.36
CA LYS A 261 2.78 0.08 -28.73
C LYS A 261 3.07 0.26 -27.23
N GLU A 262 3.90 -0.59 -26.63
CA GLU A 262 4.27 -0.51 -25.21
C GLU A 262 5.11 0.73 -24.89
N ALA A 263 5.84 1.29 -25.85
CA ALA A 263 6.73 2.42 -25.62
C ALA A 263 6.00 3.79 -25.48
N SER A 264 4.71 3.87 -25.86
CA SER A 264 3.97 5.13 -25.94
C SER A 264 2.83 5.28 -24.93
N GLN A 265 2.56 4.30 -24.06
CA GLN A 265 1.45 4.36 -23.11
C GLN A 265 1.87 3.83 -21.73
N GLY A 266 1.67 4.66 -20.71
CA GLY A 266 1.95 4.29 -19.32
C GLY A 266 0.90 3.33 -18.78
N MET A 267 1.34 2.44 -17.87
CA MET A 267 0.44 1.60 -17.08
C MET A 267 0.67 1.90 -15.60
N ARG A 268 -0.42 2.02 -14.84
CA ARG A 268 -0.39 2.28 -13.40
C ARG A 268 -1.00 1.08 -12.68
N LEU A 269 -0.27 0.56 -11.70
CA LEU A 269 -0.77 -0.44 -10.76
C LEU A 269 -1.12 0.25 -9.44
N LYS A 270 -2.33 0.04 -8.93
CA LYS A 270 -2.84 0.64 -7.68
C LYS A 270 -3.33 -0.44 -6.73
N ASN A 271 -3.45 -0.06 -5.45
CA ASN A 271 -4.06 -0.89 -4.40
C ASN A 271 -3.45 -2.30 -4.34
N ILE A 272 -2.12 -2.36 -4.45
CA ILE A 272 -1.38 -3.62 -4.47
C ILE A 272 -1.30 -4.19 -3.06
N ALA A 273 -1.74 -5.42 -2.91
CA ALA A 273 -1.55 -6.22 -1.71
C ALA A 273 -0.64 -7.41 -2.02
N TRP A 274 0.36 -7.64 -1.15
CA TRP A 274 1.09 -8.90 -1.06
C TRP A 274 0.57 -9.64 0.16
N ILE A 275 -0.28 -10.64 -0.08
CA ILE A 275 -1.10 -11.30 0.94
C ILE A 275 -0.35 -12.49 1.54
N ARG A 276 0.22 -13.34 0.68
CA ARG A 276 0.99 -14.51 1.11
C ARG A 276 2.15 -14.75 0.14
N PRO A 277 3.40 -14.88 0.62
CA PRO A 277 4.51 -15.18 -0.27
C PRO A 277 4.32 -16.55 -0.93
N PHE A 278 4.52 -16.62 -2.24
CA PHE A 278 4.69 -17.89 -2.94
C PHE A 278 6.09 -18.42 -2.70
N VAL A 279 6.18 -19.61 -2.10
CA VAL A 279 7.43 -20.32 -1.85
C VAL A 279 7.54 -21.40 -2.92
N ALA A 280 8.58 -21.31 -3.74
CA ALA A 280 8.84 -22.30 -4.78
C ALA A 280 9.68 -23.45 -4.22
N ASP A 281 9.36 -24.67 -4.63
CA ASP A 281 10.18 -25.85 -4.41
C ASP A 281 10.79 -26.36 -5.73
N ASP A 282 11.41 -27.54 -5.70
CA ASP A 282 12.01 -28.16 -6.89
C ASP A 282 10.99 -28.99 -7.71
N SER A 283 9.68 -28.85 -7.41
CA SER A 283 8.58 -29.46 -8.14
C SER A 283 7.95 -28.49 -9.16
N GLU A 284 6.79 -28.85 -9.72
CA GLU A 284 6.07 -27.98 -10.64
C GLU A 284 5.31 -26.88 -9.87
N ASN A 285 5.84 -25.66 -9.93
CA ASN A 285 5.29 -24.52 -9.22
C ASN A 285 4.29 -23.75 -10.09
N LYS A 286 3.00 -23.90 -9.82
CA LYS A 286 1.94 -23.33 -10.65
C LYS A 286 1.30 -22.08 -10.02
N LEU A 287 1.31 -20.99 -10.79
CA LEU A 287 0.63 -19.74 -10.46
C LEU A 287 -0.40 -19.40 -11.54
N THR A 288 -1.50 -18.79 -11.13
CA THR A 288 -2.54 -18.29 -12.02
C THR A 288 -2.81 -16.83 -11.70
N ILE A 289 -2.83 -15.99 -12.73
CA ILE A 289 -3.37 -14.63 -12.64
C ILE A 289 -4.74 -14.60 -13.30
N ARG A 290 -5.73 -14.06 -12.57
CA ARG A 290 -7.07 -13.77 -13.08
C ARG A 290 -7.23 -12.26 -13.20
N LEU A 291 -7.78 -11.80 -14.32
CA LEU A 291 -8.22 -10.42 -14.51
C LEU A 291 -9.74 -10.38 -14.55
N PHE A 292 -10.32 -9.34 -13.96
CA PHE A 292 -11.76 -9.12 -13.94
C PHE A 292 -12.06 -7.64 -13.79
N GLU A 293 -13.23 -7.24 -14.26
CA GLU A 293 -13.76 -5.90 -14.04
C GLU A 293 -14.40 -5.85 -12.64
N ASP A 294 -14.01 -4.88 -11.81
CA ASP A 294 -14.67 -4.65 -10.52
C ASP A 294 -16.00 -3.90 -10.69
N HIS A 295 -16.77 -3.76 -9.60
CA HIS A 295 -18.05 -3.04 -9.62
C HIS A 295 -17.95 -1.58 -10.10
N GLY A 296 -16.74 -0.99 -10.09
CA GLY A 296 -16.47 0.35 -10.58
C GLY A 296 -15.87 0.41 -11.98
N GLY A 297 -15.92 -0.68 -12.75
CA GLY A 297 -15.43 -0.73 -14.12
C GLY A 297 -13.90 -0.78 -14.26
N ARG A 298 -13.16 -1.00 -13.16
CA ARG A 298 -11.69 -1.04 -13.19
C ARG A 298 -11.19 -2.46 -13.38
N ILE A 299 -10.06 -2.59 -14.08
CA ILE A 299 -9.37 -3.88 -14.23
C ILE A 299 -8.72 -4.24 -12.90
N SER A 300 -9.22 -5.28 -12.24
CA SER A 300 -8.66 -5.87 -11.04
C SER A 300 -7.98 -7.19 -11.35
N PHE A 301 -6.98 -7.54 -10.55
CA PHE A 301 -6.26 -8.80 -10.69
C PHE A 301 -6.08 -9.53 -9.36
N GLU A 302 -6.01 -10.85 -9.45
CA GLU A 302 -5.62 -11.75 -8.36
C GLU A 302 -4.62 -12.78 -8.88
N ILE A 303 -3.49 -12.89 -8.20
CA ILE A 303 -2.47 -13.90 -8.43
C ILE A 303 -2.56 -14.92 -7.31
N TYR A 304 -2.75 -16.19 -7.69
CA TYR A 304 -3.01 -17.26 -6.75
C TYR A 304 -2.36 -18.58 -7.19
N SER A 305 -2.18 -19.48 -6.22
CA SER A 305 -1.91 -20.89 -6.46
C SER A 305 -3.05 -21.74 -5.90
N ASN A 306 -3.07 -23.02 -6.29
CA ASN A 306 -3.97 -24.00 -5.69
C ASN A 306 -3.14 -24.98 -4.88
N SER A 307 -3.53 -25.23 -3.64
CA SER A 307 -2.92 -26.24 -2.78
C SER A 307 -3.92 -27.33 -2.44
N GLU A 308 -3.48 -28.59 -2.40
CA GLU A 308 -4.29 -29.69 -1.90
C GLU A 308 -4.66 -29.43 -0.43
N GLY A 309 -5.96 -29.46 -0.12
CA GLY A 309 -6.49 -29.24 1.24
C GLY A 309 -6.81 -27.78 1.59
N GLU A 310 -6.03 -26.80 1.14
CA GLU A 310 -6.30 -25.36 1.40
C GLU A 310 -7.10 -24.67 0.28
N GLY A 311 -7.21 -25.29 -0.90
CA GLY A 311 -7.91 -24.69 -2.05
C GLY A 311 -7.12 -23.54 -2.65
N ARG A 312 -7.82 -22.45 -3.01
CA ARG A 312 -7.23 -21.28 -3.68
C ARG A 312 -6.51 -20.39 -2.67
N ILE A 313 -5.21 -20.19 -2.86
CA ILE A 313 -4.38 -19.33 -2.01
C ILE A 313 -4.01 -18.06 -2.77
N ILE A 314 -4.50 -16.91 -2.33
CA ILE A 314 -4.18 -15.61 -2.95
C ILE A 314 -2.81 -15.14 -2.43
N HIS A 315 -1.90 -14.85 -3.38
CA HIS A 315 -0.57 -14.34 -3.09
C HIS A 315 -0.49 -12.83 -3.24
N SER A 316 -1.14 -12.29 -4.27
CA SER A 316 -1.18 -10.86 -4.52
C SER A 316 -2.46 -10.46 -5.24
N SER A 317 -2.93 -9.24 -4.98
CA SER A 317 -4.05 -8.63 -5.68
C SER A 317 -3.82 -7.15 -5.90
N GLY A 318 -4.59 -6.56 -6.81
CA GLY A 318 -4.58 -5.12 -7.03
C GLY A 318 -5.38 -4.70 -8.25
N GLN A 319 -5.17 -3.46 -8.68
CA GLN A 319 -5.85 -2.83 -9.81
C GLN A 319 -4.85 -2.36 -10.85
N ALA A 320 -5.23 -2.42 -12.12
CA ALA A 320 -4.46 -1.94 -13.25
C ALA A 320 -5.25 -0.88 -14.03
N GLU A 321 -4.58 0.22 -14.36
CA GLU A 321 -5.12 1.31 -15.18
C GLU A 321 -4.15 1.57 -16.34
N THR A 322 -4.67 1.71 -17.55
CA THR A 322 -3.90 2.25 -18.67
C THR A 322 -4.09 3.74 -18.75
N ASP A 323 -2.99 4.49 -18.76
CA ASP A 323 -3.03 5.94 -18.84
C ASP A 323 -2.58 6.38 -20.23
N GLU A 324 -3.51 6.88 -21.03
CA GLU A 324 -3.22 7.43 -22.36
C GLU A 324 -2.59 8.84 -22.28
N SER A 325 -2.63 9.49 -21.12
CA SER A 325 -2.19 10.88 -20.91
C SER A 325 -0.76 11.02 -20.40
N VAL A 326 -0.10 9.91 -20.01
CA VAL A 326 1.33 9.94 -19.66
C VAL A 326 2.12 10.07 -20.94
N ALA A 327 2.41 11.31 -21.33
CA ALA A 327 3.37 11.60 -22.39
C ALA A 327 4.64 10.79 -22.12
N SER A 328 5.07 9.96 -23.08
CA SER A 328 6.37 9.31 -22.98
C SER A 328 7.40 10.40 -22.71
N PRO A 329 8.19 10.29 -21.63
CA PRO A 329 9.23 11.28 -21.37
C PRO A 329 10.15 11.34 -22.60
N PRO A 330 10.70 12.52 -22.93
CA PRO A 330 11.52 12.68 -24.11
C PRO A 330 12.64 11.62 -24.10
N ALA A 331 12.69 10.83 -25.16
CA ALA A 331 13.72 9.81 -25.33
C ALA A 331 15.08 10.50 -25.28
N LEU A 332 15.87 10.20 -24.25
CA LEU A 332 17.22 10.76 -24.12
C LEU A 332 18.14 10.10 -25.16
N ASN A 333 18.93 10.92 -25.86
CA ASN A 333 19.93 10.44 -26.79
C ASN A 333 21.10 9.82 -26.01
N LEU A 334 21.05 8.49 -25.87
CA LEU A 334 22.01 7.73 -25.08
C LEU A 334 23.44 7.85 -25.61
N ASP A 335 23.63 7.90 -26.93
CA ASP A 335 24.95 8.08 -27.55
C ASP A 335 25.61 9.39 -27.11
N ARG A 336 24.81 10.46 -27.03
CA ARG A 336 25.26 11.78 -26.58
C ARG A 336 25.62 11.78 -25.08
N ILE A 337 24.84 11.10 -24.25
CA ILE A 337 25.11 11.03 -22.81
C ILE A 337 26.35 10.18 -22.53
N LEU A 338 26.51 9.05 -23.23
CA LEU A 338 27.68 8.19 -23.14
C LEU A 338 28.97 8.88 -23.58
N GLN A 339 28.91 9.77 -24.58
CA GLN A 339 30.05 10.59 -24.97
C GLN A 339 30.48 11.59 -23.89
N VAL A 340 29.53 12.12 -23.11
CA VAL A 340 29.79 13.10 -22.05
C VAL A 340 30.29 12.43 -20.76
N CYS A 341 29.86 11.20 -20.48
CA CYS A 341 30.16 10.50 -19.22
C CYS A 341 31.44 9.63 -19.25
N ARG A 342 32.23 9.64 -20.33
CA ARG A 342 33.45 8.80 -20.45
C ARG A 342 34.59 9.17 -19.49
N ASP A 343 34.58 10.36 -18.88
CA ASP A 343 35.74 10.89 -18.15
C ASP A 343 35.66 10.80 -16.62
N GLN A 344 34.67 10.13 -16.03
CA GLN A 344 34.56 10.03 -14.57
C GLN A 344 34.30 8.60 -14.10
N SER A 345 35.37 7.90 -13.72
CA SER A 345 35.27 6.68 -12.91
C SER A 345 35.16 7.06 -11.43
N LEU A 346 34.06 6.69 -10.78
CA LEU A 346 33.94 6.72 -9.33
C LEU A 346 34.22 5.30 -8.80
N SER A 347 35.34 5.10 -8.13
CA SER A 347 35.60 3.88 -7.35
C SER A 347 35.18 4.11 -5.90
N SER A 348 34.24 3.32 -5.40
CA SER A 348 33.93 3.24 -3.97
C SER A 348 34.88 2.23 -3.30
N SER A 349 35.59 2.68 -2.26
CA SER A 349 36.40 1.85 -1.36
C SER A 349 35.54 1.14 -0.33
#